data_AF-A0A6I3T3T2-F1
#
_entry.id   AF-A0A6I3T3T2-F1
#
_cell.length_a   1.000
_cell.length_b   1.000
_cell.length_c   1.000
_cell.angle_alpha   90.00
_cell.angle_beta   90.00
_cell.angle_gamma   90.00
#
_symmetry.space_group_name_H-M   'P 1'
#
loop_
_entity.id
_entity.type
_entity.pdbx_description
1 polymer ?
#
loop_
_entity_poly.entity_id
_entity_poly.type
_entity_poly.pdbx_seq_one_letter_code
_entity_poly.pdbx_strand_id
1 'polypeptide(L)'
;MNDDKAMMQLTEAEYRKRFDGYIITDCAVLKRGQYYFVSRNIAESERAGPTAEATVTKRVGWYFPFRTQGSRIQDMDFEGYRTLTIGASRAGEHLILCVSVDGQVTSTDGGEEDNDEDENVIPKSIRGPRRGAMRRLRTIDDSLYAVGSDHTVCVRRGRNRWESLCLNLPEPTLTDFNDVERSDNMAFVDIDGFSENDIYVIAGKGRVWHFDGTKWSRIAFPSDMDVYSICCAGDGYVYIGGQSGSVWRGRNNEWTLLVREMLTLPFEDIVWHAGKVWLTSDYGLWNVIDGQLVEADLPSSDIKVCAGNLSVGDGVMLMAGTHGAAVHDGSVWQLIFHRMQFA
;
A
#
# COMPACT_ATOMS: atom_id res chain seq x y z
N MET A 1 -27.25 3.75 -16.84
CA MET A 1 -25.94 4.30 -17.25
C MET A 1 -25.63 5.68 -16.65
N ASN A 2 -26.57 6.64 -16.58
CA ASN A 2 -26.36 7.88 -15.79
C ASN A 2 -26.70 7.73 -14.30
N ASP A 3 -27.67 6.89 -13.93
CA ASP A 3 -28.06 6.70 -12.53
C ASP A 3 -26.99 5.97 -11.70
N ASP A 4 -26.26 5.03 -12.31
CA ASP A 4 -25.18 4.28 -11.63
C ASP A 4 -23.97 5.17 -11.29
N LYS A 5 -23.69 6.19 -12.12
CA LYS A 5 -22.62 7.17 -11.86
C LYS A 5 -22.92 8.04 -10.64
N ALA A 6 -24.19 8.38 -10.41
CA ALA A 6 -24.60 9.15 -9.24
C ALA A 6 -24.58 8.33 -7.94
N MET A 7 -24.75 6.99 -8.03
CA MET A 7 -24.76 6.11 -6.86
C MET A 7 -23.40 5.95 -6.17
N MET A 8 -22.27 6.17 -6.85
CA MET A 8 -20.93 6.00 -6.24
C MET A 8 -20.28 7.30 -5.75
N GLN A 9 -20.79 8.45 -6.14
CA GLN A 9 -20.20 9.70 -5.67
C GLN A 9 -20.68 10.04 -4.26
N LEU A 10 -19.74 10.45 -3.40
CA LEU A 10 -20.08 11.04 -2.11
C LEU A 10 -20.78 12.38 -2.32
N THR A 11 -21.74 12.65 -1.45
CA THR A 11 -22.27 14.02 -1.30
C THR A 11 -21.28 14.90 -0.56
N GLU A 12 -21.45 16.22 -0.67
CA GLU A 12 -20.64 17.18 0.06
C GLU A 12 -20.69 16.95 1.57
N ALA A 13 -21.87 16.65 2.11
CA ALA A 13 -22.03 16.36 3.53
C ALA A 13 -21.28 15.09 3.97
N GLU A 14 -21.32 14.03 3.17
CA GLU A 14 -20.54 12.81 3.42
C GLU A 14 -19.03 13.08 3.33
N TYR A 15 -18.58 13.81 2.31
CA TYR A 15 -17.17 14.19 2.16
C TYR A 15 -16.68 15.05 3.34
N ARG A 16 -17.35 16.18 3.61
CA ARG A 16 -16.89 17.15 4.60
C ARG A 16 -16.78 16.54 5.98
N LYS A 17 -17.73 15.69 6.34
CA LYS A 17 -17.75 15.04 7.65
C LYS A 17 -16.56 14.07 7.86
N ARG A 18 -15.95 13.53 6.79
CA ARG A 18 -14.92 12.47 6.91
C ARG A 18 -13.54 12.87 6.41
N PHE A 19 -13.44 13.70 5.37
CA PHE A 19 -12.17 14.02 4.71
C PHE A 19 -11.74 15.49 4.85
N ASP A 20 -12.62 16.41 5.28
CA ASP A 20 -12.23 17.81 5.44
C ASP A 20 -11.21 17.96 6.57
N GLY A 21 -10.10 18.63 6.30
CA GLY A 21 -8.96 18.72 7.23
C GLY A 21 -8.07 17.48 7.29
N TYR A 22 -8.31 16.45 6.46
CA TYR A 22 -7.52 15.23 6.40
C TYR A 22 -6.85 15.02 5.04
N ILE A 23 -5.69 14.37 5.02
CA ILE A 23 -4.99 13.92 3.80
C ILE A 23 -4.91 12.40 3.77
N ILE A 24 -5.32 11.78 2.65
CA ILE A 24 -5.23 10.33 2.46
C ILE A 24 -3.78 9.96 2.26
N THR A 25 -3.32 8.93 2.99
CA THR A 25 -1.94 8.44 2.94
C THR A 25 -1.80 7.00 2.50
N ASP A 26 -2.87 6.21 2.55
CA ASP A 26 -2.87 4.83 2.07
C ASP A 26 -4.31 4.37 1.79
N CYS A 27 -4.49 3.31 1.01
CA CYS A 27 -5.83 2.78 0.72
C CYS A 27 -5.83 1.26 0.52
N ALA A 28 -6.98 0.63 0.77
CA ALA A 28 -7.13 -0.81 0.58
C ALA A 28 -8.48 -1.19 -0.03
N VAL A 29 -8.46 -2.19 -0.91
CA VAL A 29 -9.65 -2.92 -1.36
C VAL A 29 -9.76 -4.20 -0.54
N LEU A 30 -10.80 -4.32 0.29
CA LEU A 30 -11.09 -5.62 0.94
C LEU A 30 -11.71 -6.58 -0.08
N LYS A 31 -12.77 -6.12 -0.74
CA LYS A 31 -13.46 -6.75 -1.88
C LYS A 31 -14.23 -5.69 -2.68
N ARG A 32 -14.82 -6.07 -3.81
CA ARG A 32 -15.59 -5.14 -4.66
C ARG A 32 -16.72 -4.51 -3.85
N GLY A 33 -16.76 -3.18 -3.84
CA GLY A 33 -17.71 -2.42 -3.04
C GLY A 33 -17.35 -2.26 -1.56
N GLN A 34 -16.13 -2.59 -1.16
CA GLN A 34 -15.60 -2.33 0.19
C GLN A 34 -14.21 -1.71 0.11
N TYR A 35 -14.18 -0.38 0.23
CA TYR A 35 -13.00 0.46 0.01
C TYR A 35 -12.62 1.18 1.29
N TYR A 36 -11.33 1.21 1.61
CA TYR A 36 -10.84 1.75 2.87
C TYR A 36 -9.72 2.74 2.62
N PHE A 37 -9.63 3.74 3.49
CA PHE A 37 -8.69 4.84 3.40
C PHE A 37 -8.06 5.07 4.76
N VAL A 38 -6.73 5.22 4.78
CA VAL A 38 -6.03 5.83 5.91
C VAL A 38 -5.81 7.28 5.57
N SER A 39 -6.10 8.14 6.53
CA SER A 39 -5.84 9.57 6.41
C SER A 39 -5.29 10.16 7.70
N ARG A 40 -4.63 11.31 7.60
CA ARG A 40 -4.01 12.01 8.72
C ARG A 40 -4.46 13.47 8.78
N ASN A 41 -4.62 14.00 9.98
CA ASN A 41 -5.05 15.37 10.20
C ASN A 41 -3.96 16.36 9.76
N ILE A 42 -4.33 17.30 8.88
CA ILE A 42 -3.40 18.25 8.26
C ILE A 42 -2.90 19.28 9.28
N ALA A 43 -3.80 19.94 10.00
CA ALA A 43 -3.46 21.00 10.93
C ALA A 43 -2.66 20.50 12.15
N GLU A 44 -2.91 19.26 12.57
CA GLU A 44 -2.09 18.60 13.59
C GLU A 44 -0.72 18.19 13.04
N SER A 45 -0.65 17.65 11.83
CA SER A 45 0.62 17.33 11.18
C SER A 45 1.52 18.55 11.00
N GLU A 46 0.97 19.72 10.68
CA GLU A 46 1.76 20.96 10.52
C GLU A 46 2.34 21.45 11.85
N ARG A 47 1.65 21.18 12.96
CA ARG A 47 2.09 21.53 14.32
C ARG A 47 3.05 20.49 14.90
N ALA A 48 2.87 19.22 14.54
CA ALA A 48 3.71 18.13 15.00
C ALA A 48 5.06 18.15 14.27
N GLY A 49 6.16 18.09 15.03
CA GLY A 49 7.48 17.85 14.44
C GLY A 49 7.62 16.41 13.93
N PRO A 50 8.67 16.10 13.14
CA PRO A 50 8.87 14.76 12.56
C PRO A 50 8.94 13.60 13.58
N THR A 51 9.30 13.90 14.83
CA THR A 51 9.40 12.92 15.92
C THR A 51 8.10 12.77 16.72
N ALA A 52 7.12 13.64 16.49
CA ALA A 52 5.86 13.70 17.23
C ALA A 52 4.69 13.14 16.42
N GLU A 53 4.93 12.33 15.39
CA GLU A 53 3.87 11.79 14.54
C GLU A 53 2.79 11.07 15.35
N ALA A 54 3.11 10.47 16.50
CA ALA A 54 2.12 9.83 17.40
C ALA A 54 1.04 10.79 17.95
N THR A 55 1.26 12.11 17.92
CA THR A 55 0.28 13.12 18.37
C THR A 55 -0.62 13.62 17.26
N VAL A 56 -0.41 13.17 16.01
CA VAL A 56 -1.27 13.50 14.87
C VAL A 56 -2.40 12.48 14.83
N THR A 57 -3.65 12.92 14.77
CA THR A 57 -4.81 12.04 14.64
C THR A 57 -4.80 11.36 13.28
N LYS A 58 -5.01 10.04 13.29
CA LYS A 58 -5.22 9.24 12.07
C LYS A 58 -6.68 8.87 12.00
N ARG A 59 -7.17 8.66 10.79
CA ARG A 59 -8.53 8.24 10.52
C ARG A 59 -8.52 7.10 9.53
N VAL A 60 -9.22 6.03 9.88
CA VAL A 60 -9.56 4.96 8.94
C VAL A 60 -11.01 5.19 8.53
N GLY A 61 -11.24 5.43 7.25
CA GLY A 61 -12.57 5.56 6.67
C GLY A 61 -12.89 4.37 5.77
N TRP A 62 -14.13 3.90 5.77
CA TRP A 62 -14.59 2.85 4.87
C TRP A 62 -15.84 3.26 4.10
N TYR A 63 -15.79 3.02 2.80
CA TYR A 63 -16.80 3.43 1.83
C TYR A 63 -17.42 2.22 1.15
N PHE A 64 -18.72 2.02 1.38
CA PHE A 64 -19.55 0.97 0.82
C PHE A 64 -20.63 1.59 -0.09
N PRO A 65 -20.42 1.64 -1.42
CA PRO A 65 -21.28 2.39 -2.36
C PRO A 65 -22.74 1.94 -2.37
N PHE A 66 -23.00 0.68 -1.99
CA PHE A 66 -24.33 0.07 -2.05
C PHE A 66 -25.15 0.24 -0.77
N ARG A 67 -24.60 0.88 0.27
CA ARG A 67 -25.39 1.29 1.44
C ARG A 67 -26.25 2.52 1.11
N THR A 68 -27.22 2.82 1.96
CA THR A 68 -28.05 4.02 1.80
C THR A 68 -27.20 5.28 1.94
N GLN A 69 -27.48 6.31 1.13
CA GLN A 69 -26.80 7.60 1.24
C GLN A 69 -26.83 8.12 2.69
N GLY A 70 -25.70 8.62 3.17
CA GLY A 70 -25.47 9.00 4.57
C GLY A 70 -24.90 7.88 5.44
N SER A 71 -25.07 6.60 5.07
CA SER A 71 -24.45 5.44 5.73
C SER A 71 -23.38 4.74 4.89
N ARG A 72 -23.16 5.22 3.65
CA ARG A 72 -22.14 4.70 2.72
C ARG A 72 -20.72 4.89 3.20
N ILE A 73 -20.46 5.89 4.03
CA ILE A 73 -19.12 6.15 4.56
C ILE A 73 -19.15 6.36 6.08
N GLN A 74 -18.31 5.59 6.75
CA GLN A 74 -18.06 5.66 8.18
C GLN A 74 -16.55 5.77 8.42
N ASP A 75 -16.19 6.10 9.65
CA ASP A 75 -14.83 6.42 10.02
C ASP A 75 -14.58 6.14 11.50
N MET A 76 -13.32 5.85 11.82
CA MET A 76 -12.79 5.71 13.16
C MET A 76 -11.49 6.52 13.28
N ASP A 77 -11.34 7.26 14.37
CA ASP A 77 -10.16 8.06 14.67
C ASP A 77 -9.23 7.33 15.65
N PHE A 78 -7.92 7.55 15.49
CA PHE A 78 -6.87 6.94 16.27
C PHE A 78 -5.86 7.98 16.73
N GLU A 79 -5.52 7.94 18.02
CA GLU A 79 -4.45 8.71 18.65
C GLU A 79 -3.35 7.78 19.16
N GLY A 80 -2.11 8.26 19.30
CA GLY A 80 -0.97 7.48 19.81
C GLY A 80 -0.33 6.55 18.77
N TYR A 81 -1.05 6.22 17.70
CA TYR A 81 -0.50 5.55 16.52
C TYR A 81 0.45 6.47 15.78
N ARG A 82 1.61 5.96 15.34
CA ARG A 82 2.51 6.66 14.42
C ARG A 82 2.02 6.45 12.98
N THR A 83 2.88 6.55 11.96
CA THR A 83 2.49 6.28 10.57
C THR A 83 1.80 4.92 10.45
N LEU A 84 0.61 4.92 9.84
CA LEU A 84 -0.22 3.73 9.59
C LEU A 84 -0.09 3.31 8.14
N THR A 85 0.03 2.01 7.90
CA THR A 85 -0.20 1.38 6.60
C THR A 85 -1.40 0.45 6.69
N ILE A 86 -2.11 0.24 5.57
CA ILE A 86 -3.35 -0.53 5.51
C ILE A 86 -3.24 -1.72 4.55
N GLY A 87 -3.91 -2.83 4.88
CA GLY A 87 -3.93 -4.00 4.02
C GLY A 87 -5.12 -4.91 4.28
N ALA A 88 -5.51 -5.68 3.26
CA ALA A 88 -6.63 -6.62 3.34
C ALA A 88 -6.16 -8.04 3.70
N SER A 89 -6.63 -8.58 4.81
CA SER A 89 -6.48 -10.00 5.15
C SER A 89 -7.72 -10.75 4.70
N ARG A 90 -7.64 -11.45 3.57
CA ARG A 90 -8.78 -12.20 3.00
C ARG A 90 -8.84 -13.65 3.49
N ALA A 91 -7.75 -14.15 4.07
CA ALA A 91 -7.71 -15.44 4.73
C ALA A 91 -8.55 -15.41 6.02
N GLY A 92 -9.61 -16.23 6.06
CA GLY A 92 -10.46 -16.39 7.23
C GLY A 92 -11.51 -15.28 7.37
N GLU A 93 -11.26 -14.31 8.26
CA GLU A 93 -12.27 -13.33 8.74
C GLU A 93 -12.54 -12.17 7.78
N HIS A 94 -11.84 -12.07 6.63
CA HIS A 94 -11.96 -10.96 5.67
C HIS A 94 -11.94 -9.58 6.34
N LEU A 95 -10.77 -9.21 6.87
CA LEU A 95 -10.58 -7.98 7.63
C LEU A 95 -9.65 -7.02 6.90
N ILE A 96 -9.86 -5.74 7.14
CA ILE A 96 -8.83 -4.72 6.95
C ILE A 96 -7.99 -4.62 8.22
N LEU A 97 -6.68 -4.48 8.04
CA LEU A 97 -5.75 -4.19 9.10
C LEU A 97 -5.09 -2.84 8.86
N CYS A 98 -4.95 -2.05 9.90
CA CYS A 98 -4.04 -0.92 9.93
C CYS A 98 -2.92 -1.21 10.93
N VAL A 99 -1.68 -1.10 10.47
CA VAL A 99 -0.48 -1.40 11.26
C VAL A 99 0.38 -0.15 11.35
N SER A 100 0.69 0.26 12.59
CA SER A 100 1.62 1.35 12.85
C SER A 100 3.06 0.91 12.61
N VAL A 101 3.94 1.87 12.30
CA VAL A 101 5.40 1.67 12.19
C VAL A 101 6.01 0.96 13.41
N ASP A 102 5.42 1.10 14.60
CA ASP A 102 5.85 0.44 15.84
C ASP A 102 5.09 -0.86 16.14
N GLY A 103 4.37 -1.41 15.17
CA GLY A 103 3.73 -2.71 15.20
C GLY A 103 2.40 -2.78 15.96
N GLN A 104 1.84 -1.65 16.39
CA GLN A 104 0.45 -1.60 16.87
C GLN A 104 -0.50 -1.96 15.74
N VAL A 105 -1.55 -2.72 16.03
CA VAL A 105 -2.47 -3.28 15.02
C VAL A 105 -3.89 -2.99 15.43
N THR A 106 -4.68 -2.50 14.49
CA THR A 106 -6.14 -2.44 14.61
C THR A 106 -6.76 -3.13 13.40
N SER A 107 -7.94 -3.72 13.59
CA SER A 107 -8.63 -4.50 12.57
C SER A 107 -10.10 -4.10 12.49
N THR A 108 -10.65 -4.08 11.28
CA THR A 108 -12.07 -3.76 11.04
C THR A 108 -12.58 -4.46 9.78
N ASP A 109 -13.84 -4.88 9.79
CA ASP A 109 -14.61 -5.26 8.60
C ASP A 109 -15.54 -4.13 8.12
N GLY A 110 -15.59 -2.99 8.84
CA GLY A 110 -16.53 -1.91 8.62
C GLY A 110 -18.00 -2.24 8.96
N GLY A 111 -18.20 -3.26 9.81
CA GLY A 111 -19.47 -3.64 10.46
C GLY A 111 -19.90 -2.67 11.57
N GLU A 112 -20.99 -3.00 12.27
CA GLU A 112 -21.49 -2.20 13.40
C GLU A 112 -20.74 -2.58 14.69
N GLU A 113 -20.03 -1.59 15.27
CA GLU A 113 -19.45 -1.40 16.63
C GLU A 113 -18.77 -2.56 17.40
N ASP A 114 -19.05 -3.85 17.14
CA ASP A 114 -18.55 -4.99 17.94
C ASP A 114 -17.33 -5.71 17.33
N ASN A 115 -16.90 -5.36 16.10
CA ASN A 115 -15.76 -6.03 15.43
C ASN A 115 -14.48 -5.18 15.31
N ASP A 116 -14.57 -3.89 15.64
CA ASP A 116 -13.42 -2.97 15.64
C ASP A 116 -12.59 -3.21 16.89
N GLU A 117 -11.49 -3.96 16.77
CA GLU A 117 -10.64 -4.26 17.92
C GLU A 117 -9.18 -3.92 17.62
N ASP A 118 -8.56 -3.27 18.60
CA ASP A 118 -7.11 -3.29 18.76
C ASP A 118 -6.67 -4.74 18.93
N GLU A 119 -5.85 -5.20 17.99
CA GLU A 119 -5.15 -6.46 18.10
C GLU A 119 -3.87 -6.26 18.92
N ASN A 120 -3.33 -7.37 19.43
CA ASN A 120 -2.03 -7.38 20.08
C ASN A 120 -0.95 -6.82 19.14
N VAL A 121 -0.08 -5.98 19.70
CA VAL A 121 1.12 -5.48 19.03
C VAL A 121 1.91 -6.66 18.45
N ILE A 122 2.36 -6.53 17.19
CA ILE A 122 3.18 -7.56 16.54
C ILE A 122 4.44 -7.81 17.39
N PRO A 123 4.67 -9.06 17.88
CA PRO A 123 5.77 -9.35 18.79
C PRO A 123 7.12 -8.97 18.19
N LYS A 124 7.89 -8.15 18.94
CA LYS A 124 9.22 -7.72 18.54
C LYS A 124 10.28 -8.72 19.01
N SER A 125 11.09 -9.22 18.09
CA SER A 125 12.21 -10.12 18.39
C SER A 125 13.20 -10.13 17.24
N ILE A 126 14.48 -10.37 17.53
CA ILE A 126 15.54 -10.51 16.51
C ILE A 126 15.25 -11.66 15.53
N ARG A 127 14.44 -12.65 15.92
CA ARG A 127 14.01 -13.77 15.07
C ARG A 127 12.66 -13.52 14.37
N GLY A 128 12.05 -12.36 14.56
CA GLY A 128 10.69 -12.03 14.10
C GLY A 128 9.59 -12.46 15.08
N PRO A 129 8.31 -12.25 14.75
CA PRO A 129 7.78 -11.82 13.45
C PRO A 129 8.16 -10.39 13.08
N ARG A 130 8.35 -9.49 14.05
CA ARG A 130 8.83 -8.13 13.81
C ARG A 130 10.24 -7.93 14.35
N ARG A 131 11.20 -7.62 13.48
CA ARG A 131 12.58 -7.29 13.89
C ARG A 131 12.74 -5.79 14.14
N GLY A 132 12.14 -4.98 13.27
CA GLY A 132 12.26 -3.52 13.27
C GLY A 132 10.92 -2.79 13.08
N ALA A 133 11.02 -1.57 12.56
CA ALA A 133 9.86 -0.75 12.21
C ALA A 133 9.07 -1.33 11.01
N MET A 134 7.75 -1.35 11.08
CA MET A 134 6.88 -1.79 9.98
C MET A 134 6.80 -0.72 8.88
N ARG A 135 6.70 -1.13 7.62
CA ARG A 135 6.67 -0.21 6.46
C ARG A 135 5.53 -0.45 5.49
N ARG A 136 5.28 -1.72 5.12
CA ARG A 136 4.28 -2.04 4.08
C ARG A 136 3.49 -3.27 4.43
N LEU A 137 2.21 -3.26 4.05
CA LEU A 137 1.31 -4.40 4.05
C LEU A 137 0.96 -4.77 2.61
N ARG A 138 0.95 -6.07 2.29
CA ARG A 138 0.49 -6.57 0.98
C ARG A 138 -0.27 -7.86 1.14
N THR A 139 -1.40 -7.97 0.44
CA THR A 139 -2.11 -9.24 0.30
C THR A 139 -1.50 -10.03 -0.85
N ILE A 140 -0.99 -11.22 -0.57
CA ILE A 140 -0.50 -12.17 -1.57
C ILE A 140 -1.36 -13.44 -1.42
N ASP A 141 -1.97 -13.87 -2.53
CA ASP A 141 -3.15 -14.74 -2.51
C ASP A 141 -4.23 -14.17 -1.57
N ASP A 142 -4.58 -14.89 -0.50
CA ASP A 142 -5.51 -14.44 0.53
C ASP A 142 -4.82 -13.97 1.82
N SER A 143 -3.51 -14.22 1.97
CA SER A 143 -2.77 -13.94 3.20
C SER A 143 -2.23 -12.51 3.21
N LEU A 144 -2.27 -11.88 4.38
CA LEU A 144 -1.67 -10.56 4.57
C LEU A 144 -0.23 -10.68 5.06
N TYR A 145 0.69 -10.10 4.31
CA TYR A 145 2.11 -10.00 4.63
C TYR A 145 2.46 -8.60 5.08
N ALA A 146 3.47 -8.50 5.93
CA ALA A 146 4.01 -7.24 6.38
C ALA A 146 5.53 -7.25 6.33
N VAL A 147 6.12 -6.14 5.88
CA VAL A 147 7.58 -5.95 5.81
C VAL A 147 8.03 -4.67 6.50
N GLY A 148 9.33 -4.60 6.78
CA GLY A 148 9.92 -3.41 7.37
C GLY A 148 11.43 -3.49 7.62
N SER A 149 11.91 -2.64 8.53
CA SER A 149 13.32 -2.57 8.93
C SER A 149 13.86 -3.89 9.45
N ASP A 150 15.19 -4.04 9.42
CA ASP A 150 15.92 -5.18 10.01
C ASP A 150 15.57 -6.53 9.38
N HIS A 151 15.25 -6.52 8.08
CA HIS A 151 14.71 -7.66 7.33
C HIS A 151 13.44 -8.25 7.95
N THR A 152 12.57 -7.39 8.49
CA THR A 152 11.26 -7.84 8.97
C THR A 152 10.44 -8.34 7.79
N VAL A 153 10.02 -9.60 7.86
CA VAL A 153 8.96 -10.17 7.01
C VAL A 153 8.11 -11.08 7.87
N CYS A 154 6.80 -10.84 7.91
CA CYS A 154 5.86 -11.71 8.61
C CYS A 154 4.54 -11.84 7.87
N VAL A 155 3.79 -12.88 8.20
CA VAL A 155 2.50 -13.19 7.62
C VAL A 155 1.46 -13.35 8.73
N ARG A 156 0.26 -12.83 8.51
CA ARG A 156 -0.85 -12.99 9.44
C ARG A 156 -1.56 -14.32 9.16
N ARG A 157 -1.71 -15.16 10.19
CA ARG A 157 -2.43 -16.45 10.15
C ARG A 157 -3.75 -16.43 10.92
N GLY A 158 -4.31 -15.24 11.09
CA GLY A 158 -5.52 -14.97 11.86
C GLY A 158 -5.27 -13.93 12.95
N ARG A 159 -6.34 -13.59 13.67
CA ARG A 159 -6.33 -12.58 14.73
C ARG A 159 -5.24 -12.86 15.76
N ASN A 160 -4.45 -11.84 16.08
CA ASN A 160 -3.34 -11.90 17.03
C ASN A 160 -2.24 -12.94 16.70
N ARG A 161 -2.22 -13.51 15.49
CA ARG A 161 -1.27 -14.54 15.08
C ARG A 161 -0.44 -14.08 13.88
N TRP A 162 0.75 -13.56 14.19
CA TRP A 162 1.77 -13.21 13.22
C TRP A 162 2.90 -14.23 13.25
N GLU A 163 3.18 -14.83 12.10
CA GLU A 163 4.27 -15.77 11.93
C GLU A 163 5.46 -15.09 11.27
N SER A 164 6.66 -15.36 11.78
CA SER A 164 7.89 -14.87 11.17
C SER A 164 8.15 -15.59 9.86
N LEU A 165 8.35 -14.81 8.79
CA LEU A 165 8.90 -15.28 7.54
C LEU A 165 10.34 -14.79 7.35
N CYS A 166 10.99 -14.32 8.42
CA CYS A 166 12.37 -13.86 8.32
C CYS A 166 13.34 -15.01 7.98
N LEU A 167 13.10 -16.22 8.50
CA LEU A 167 13.83 -17.45 8.18
C LEU A 167 15.36 -17.26 8.18
N ASN A 168 16.01 -17.48 7.04
CA ASN A 168 17.44 -17.37 6.82
C ASN A 168 17.90 -15.96 6.42
N LEU A 169 17.04 -14.94 6.47
CA LEU A 169 17.44 -13.56 6.26
C LEU A 169 18.43 -13.13 7.34
N PRO A 170 19.53 -12.43 6.99
CA PRO A 170 20.55 -12.01 7.95
C PRO A 170 19.95 -11.27 9.14
N GLU A 171 20.34 -11.68 10.35
CA GLU A 171 20.00 -10.96 11.58
C GLU A 171 20.83 -9.67 11.64
N PRO A 172 20.22 -8.52 12.01
CA PRO A 172 20.95 -7.25 12.12
C PRO A 172 21.96 -7.29 13.27
N THR A 173 23.11 -6.67 13.05
CA THR A 173 24.15 -6.48 14.07
C THR A 173 24.23 -5.02 14.52
N LEU A 174 24.92 -4.77 15.64
CA LEU A 174 25.26 -3.41 16.07
C LEU A 174 26.01 -2.61 15.00
N THR A 175 26.82 -3.26 14.16
CA THR A 175 27.51 -2.60 13.06
C THR A 175 26.55 -2.13 11.98
N ASP A 176 25.48 -2.89 11.70
CA ASP A 176 24.47 -2.51 10.72
C ASP A 176 23.63 -1.33 11.23
N PHE A 177 23.30 -1.30 12.52
CA PHE A 177 22.58 -0.18 13.12
C PHE A 177 23.36 1.14 13.12
N ASN A 178 24.69 1.08 13.21
CA ASN A 178 25.56 2.25 13.25
C ASN A 178 25.94 2.78 11.85
N ASP A 179 25.52 2.09 10.79
CA ASP A 179 25.80 2.45 9.40
C ASP A 179 24.48 2.68 8.65
N VAL A 180 24.25 3.92 8.25
CA VAL A 180 22.99 4.34 7.60
C VAL A 180 22.70 3.52 6.34
N GLU A 181 23.71 3.27 5.51
CA GLU A 181 23.52 2.55 4.25
C GLU A 181 23.26 1.06 4.49
N ARG A 182 23.91 0.45 5.50
CA ARG A 182 23.61 -0.94 5.86
C ARG A 182 22.21 -1.10 6.42
N SER A 183 21.84 -0.22 7.35
CA SER A 183 20.51 -0.18 7.93
C SER A 183 19.42 -0.04 6.85
N ASP A 184 19.63 0.87 5.89
CA ASP A 184 18.68 1.08 4.79
C ASP A 184 18.60 -0.12 3.84
N ASN A 185 19.74 -0.75 3.52
CA ASN A 185 19.79 -1.99 2.73
C ASN A 185 19.13 -3.20 3.42
N MET A 186 18.87 -3.11 4.72
CA MET A 186 18.15 -4.13 5.49
C MET A 186 16.68 -3.77 5.69
N ALA A 187 16.22 -2.62 5.22
CA ALA A 187 14.89 -2.14 5.51
C ALA A 187 13.97 -2.27 4.30
N PHE A 188 13.22 -3.37 4.28
CA PHE A 188 12.30 -3.67 3.19
C PHE A 188 11.25 -2.59 3.05
N VAL A 189 11.11 -2.05 1.84
CA VAL A 189 10.19 -0.94 1.52
C VAL A 189 8.89 -1.44 0.91
N ASP A 190 8.93 -2.56 0.17
CA ASP A 190 7.75 -3.15 -0.45
C ASP A 190 7.92 -4.67 -0.64
N ILE A 191 6.79 -5.34 -0.83
CA ILE A 191 6.64 -6.79 -0.95
C ILE A 191 5.51 -7.09 -1.93
N ASP A 192 5.72 -8.08 -2.79
CA ASP A 192 4.67 -8.68 -3.61
C ASP A 192 5.02 -10.12 -3.98
N GLY A 193 4.06 -10.90 -4.49
CA GLY A 193 4.30 -12.29 -4.84
C GLY A 193 3.34 -12.85 -5.87
N PHE A 194 3.77 -13.89 -6.57
CA PHE A 194 2.90 -14.68 -7.45
C PHE A 194 2.07 -15.69 -6.66
N SER A 195 2.55 -16.09 -5.48
CA SER A 195 1.86 -16.97 -4.54
C SER A 195 2.56 -16.91 -3.17
N GLU A 196 2.02 -17.58 -2.16
CA GLU A 196 2.68 -17.75 -0.86
C GLU A 196 4.08 -18.39 -0.91
N ASN A 197 4.43 -19.08 -2.00
CA ASN A 197 5.71 -19.76 -2.21
C ASN A 197 6.62 -19.08 -3.24
N ASP A 198 6.23 -17.90 -3.74
CA ASP A 198 6.99 -17.15 -4.74
C ASP A 198 6.82 -15.65 -4.49
N ILE A 199 7.63 -15.11 -3.59
CA ILE A 199 7.51 -13.76 -3.05
C ILE A 199 8.82 -13.00 -3.27
N TYR A 200 8.70 -11.72 -3.61
CA TYR A 200 9.81 -10.81 -3.76
C TYR A 200 9.70 -9.66 -2.75
N VAL A 201 10.84 -9.25 -2.21
CA VAL A 201 10.96 -8.05 -1.37
C VAL A 201 12.13 -7.19 -1.84
N ILE A 202 12.00 -5.89 -1.64
CA ILE A 202 13.00 -4.91 -2.06
C ILE A 202 13.42 -4.00 -0.91
N ALA A 203 14.69 -3.57 -0.90
CA ALA A 203 15.24 -2.62 0.07
C ALA A 203 16.34 -1.74 -0.55
N GLY A 204 16.46 -0.51 -0.06
CA GLY A 204 17.55 0.44 -0.31
C GLY A 204 18.11 0.42 -1.73
N LYS A 205 19.43 0.34 -1.85
CA LYS A 205 20.21 0.38 -3.09
C LYS A 205 20.12 -0.92 -3.90
N GLY A 206 18.96 -1.16 -4.51
CA GLY A 206 18.72 -2.29 -5.41
C GLY A 206 18.87 -3.65 -4.74
N ARG A 207 18.53 -3.78 -3.45
CA ARG A 207 18.51 -5.09 -2.77
C ARG A 207 17.20 -5.78 -3.10
N VAL A 208 17.28 -6.85 -3.89
CA VAL A 208 16.14 -7.69 -4.23
C VAL A 208 16.34 -9.06 -3.61
N TRP A 209 15.32 -9.58 -2.94
CA TRP A 209 15.30 -10.93 -2.39
C TRP A 209 14.09 -11.69 -2.91
N HIS A 210 14.26 -13.00 -3.07
CA HIS A 210 13.23 -13.92 -3.53
C HIS A 210 13.06 -15.06 -2.52
N PHE A 211 11.82 -15.34 -2.15
CA PHE A 211 11.41 -16.48 -1.35
C PHE A 211 10.84 -17.56 -2.25
N ASP A 212 11.42 -18.76 -2.18
CA ASP A 212 11.07 -19.91 -3.02
C ASP A 212 10.06 -20.88 -2.35
N GLY A 213 9.38 -20.43 -1.28
CA GLY A 213 8.53 -21.29 -0.44
C GLY A 213 9.28 -21.94 0.71
N THR A 214 10.62 -21.92 0.69
CA THR A 214 11.44 -22.55 1.74
C THR A 214 12.47 -21.60 2.35
N LYS A 215 13.09 -20.74 1.55
CA LYS A 215 14.15 -19.83 1.99
C LYS A 215 14.22 -18.57 1.13
N TRP A 216 14.84 -17.55 1.70
CA TRP A 216 15.18 -16.33 0.97
C TRP A 216 16.54 -16.45 0.28
N SER A 217 16.61 -15.98 -0.95
CA SER A 217 17.86 -15.82 -1.70
C SER A 217 17.97 -14.39 -2.22
N ARG A 218 19.15 -13.80 -2.09
CA ARG A 218 19.42 -12.49 -2.71
C ARG A 218 19.55 -12.67 -4.21
N ILE A 219 18.85 -11.83 -4.95
CA ILE A 219 18.81 -11.84 -6.40
C ILE A 219 19.84 -10.83 -6.96
N ALA A 220 20.49 -11.20 -8.06
CA ALA A 220 21.36 -10.28 -8.78
C ALA A 220 20.50 -9.24 -9.50
N PHE A 221 20.60 -7.98 -9.06
CA PHE A 221 19.92 -6.85 -9.67
C PHE A 221 20.97 -5.93 -10.32
N PRO A 222 20.81 -5.52 -11.59
CA PRO A 222 21.85 -4.84 -12.38
C PRO A 222 21.99 -3.34 -12.08
N SER A 223 21.55 -2.89 -10.90
CA SER A 223 21.54 -1.48 -10.49
C SER A 223 21.70 -1.36 -8.98
N ASP A 224 22.28 -0.25 -8.53
CA ASP A 224 22.41 0.15 -7.13
C ASP A 224 21.56 1.39 -6.80
N MET A 225 20.73 1.86 -7.74
CA MET A 225 19.71 2.88 -7.46
C MET A 225 18.76 2.43 -6.36
N ASP A 226 18.24 3.41 -5.62
CA ASP A 226 17.19 3.17 -4.64
C ASP A 226 15.94 2.62 -5.33
N VAL A 227 15.30 1.63 -4.69
CA VAL A 227 14.06 1.00 -5.14
C VAL A 227 12.95 1.28 -4.15
N TYR A 228 11.72 1.44 -4.64
CA TYR A 228 10.61 2.00 -3.86
C TYR A 228 9.34 1.14 -3.90
N SER A 229 9.04 0.53 -5.04
CA SER A 229 7.81 -0.24 -5.25
C SER A 229 8.05 -1.48 -6.10
N ILE A 230 7.27 -2.54 -5.85
CA ILE A 230 7.37 -3.82 -6.57
C ILE A 230 5.99 -4.38 -6.94
N CYS A 231 5.91 -5.02 -8.10
CA CYS A 231 4.73 -5.77 -8.52
C CYS A 231 5.10 -7.10 -9.18
N CYS A 232 4.54 -8.21 -8.72
CA CYS A 232 4.53 -9.50 -9.38
C CYS A 232 3.31 -9.58 -10.30
N ALA A 233 3.51 -9.27 -11.58
CA ALA A 233 2.43 -9.05 -12.54
C ALA A 233 1.88 -10.35 -13.14
N GLY A 234 0.61 -10.33 -13.55
CA GLY A 234 -0.05 -11.49 -14.17
C GLY A 234 0.52 -11.91 -15.54
N ASP A 235 1.43 -11.12 -16.13
CA ASP A 235 2.21 -11.52 -17.31
C ASP A 235 3.42 -12.42 -16.97
N GLY A 236 3.64 -12.71 -15.68
CA GLY A 236 4.70 -13.58 -15.18
C GLY A 236 6.01 -12.86 -14.85
N TYR A 237 6.08 -11.54 -15.02
CA TYR A 237 7.26 -10.73 -14.68
C TYR A 237 7.10 -9.99 -13.36
N VAL A 238 8.24 -9.65 -12.77
CA VAL A 238 8.36 -8.74 -11.64
C VAL A 238 8.76 -7.36 -12.18
N TYR A 239 8.04 -6.35 -11.73
CA TYR A 239 8.29 -4.94 -12.05
C TYR A 239 8.79 -4.24 -10.79
N ILE A 240 9.89 -3.49 -10.89
CA ILE A 240 10.46 -2.72 -9.77
C ILE A 240 10.58 -1.25 -10.18
N GLY A 241 9.97 -0.38 -9.38
CA GLY A 241 10.09 1.07 -9.47
C GLY A 241 11.35 1.53 -8.73
N GLY A 242 12.22 2.23 -9.44
CA GLY A 242 13.47 2.75 -8.92
C GLY A 242 13.52 4.27 -8.90
N GLN A 243 14.63 4.78 -8.38
CA GLN A 243 14.97 6.19 -8.39
C GLN A 243 14.78 6.81 -9.78
N SER A 244 14.36 8.07 -9.78
CA SER A 244 14.10 8.89 -10.97
C SER A 244 13.01 8.35 -11.92
N GLY A 245 12.09 7.53 -11.41
CA GLY A 245 11.02 6.93 -12.22
C GLY A 245 11.51 5.85 -13.16
N SER A 246 12.66 5.23 -12.86
CA SER A 246 13.11 4.05 -13.59
C SER A 246 12.20 2.86 -13.30
N VAL A 247 11.92 2.05 -14.32
CA VAL A 247 11.15 0.80 -14.16
C VAL A 247 11.97 -0.35 -14.71
N TRP A 248 12.18 -1.35 -13.87
CA TRP A 248 12.84 -2.59 -14.21
C TRP A 248 11.81 -3.70 -14.40
N ARG A 249 12.03 -4.58 -15.36
CA ARG A 249 11.23 -5.78 -15.57
C ARG A 249 12.15 -6.99 -15.59
N GLY A 250 11.80 -8.04 -14.86
CA GLY A 250 12.61 -9.25 -14.80
C GLY A 250 11.99 -10.35 -13.96
N ARG A 251 12.74 -11.43 -13.79
CA ARG A 251 12.45 -12.51 -12.83
C ARG A 251 13.73 -13.28 -12.58
N ASN A 252 13.88 -13.85 -11.39
CA ASN A 252 15.11 -14.54 -11.00
C ASN A 252 16.33 -13.63 -11.26
N ASN A 253 17.37 -14.12 -11.93
CA ASN A 253 18.59 -13.37 -12.23
C ASN A 253 18.58 -12.65 -13.58
N GLU A 254 17.41 -12.47 -14.20
CA GLU A 254 17.28 -11.82 -15.52
C GLU A 254 16.44 -10.55 -15.39
N TRP A 255 17.10 -9.39 -15.56
CA TRP A 255 16.49 -8.07 -15.41
C TRP A 255 16.85 -7.16 -16.56
N THR A 256 15.86 -6.39 -17.02
CA THR A 256 16.01 -5.36 -18.04
C THR A 256 15.50 -4.02 -17.51
N LEU A 257 16.27 -2.96 -17.71
CA LEU A 257 15.77 -1.59 -17.54
C LEU A 257 14.76 -1.34 -18.65
N LEU A 258 13.49 -1.33 -18.29
CA LEU A 258 12.39 -1.19 -19.25
C LEU A 258 12.17 0.29 -19.57
N VAL A 259 12.10 1.11 -18.53
CA VAL A 259 11.84 2.55 -18.63
C VAL A 259 12.98 3.31 -17.97
N ARG A 260 13.51 4.30 -18.68
CA ARG A 260 14.49 5.26 -18.17
C ARG A 260 13.94 6.67 -18.30
N GLU A 261 13.08 7.04 -17.35
CA GLU A 261 12.62 8.42 -17.22
C GLU A 261 13.56 9.24 -16.33
N MET A 262 13.42 10.57 -16.37
CA MET A 262 14.02 11.49 -15.41
C MET A 262 12.90 12.17 -14.61
N LEU A 263 11.99 11.38 -14.06
CA LEU A 263 11.02 11.89 -13.09
C LEU A 263 11.76 12.32 -11.83
N THR A 264 11.28 13.38 -11.19
CA THR A 264 11.85 13.86 -9.91
C THR A 264 11.43 12.99 -8.73
N LEU A 265 10.28 12.32 -8.82
CA LEU A 265 9.74 11.45 -7.78
C LEU A 265 9.69 9.98 -8.26
N PRO A 266 9.94 9.01 -7.37
CA PRO A 266 9.73 7.60 -7.67
C PRO A 266 8.23 7.27 -7.79
N PHE A 267 7.93 6.06 -8.24
CA PHE A 267 6.56 5.54 -8.19
C PHE A 267 6.25 5.03 -6.79
N GLU A 268 5.16 5.56 -6.21
CA GLU A 268 4.67 5.19 -4.88
C GLU A 268 4.15 3.74 -4.88
N ASP A 269 3.33 3.40 -5.88
CA ASP A 269 2.82 2.05 -6.07
C ASP A 269 2.97 1.58 -7.52
N ILE A 270 3.19 0.28 -7.66
CA ILE A 270 3.08 -0.46 -8.92
C ILE A 270 2.12 -1.63 -8.65
N VAL A 271 1.10 -1.78 -9.48
CA VAL A 271 0.12 -2.87 -9.33
C VAL A 271 -0.25 -3.47 -10.69
N TRP A 272 -0.64 -4.74 -10.67
CA TRP A 272 -1.22 -5.41 -11.83
C TRP A 272 -2.74 -5.36 -11.76
N HIS A 273 -3.38 -4.78 -12.77
CA HIS A 273 -4.84 -4.73 -12.87
C HIS A 273 -5.30 -4.72 -14.33
N ALA A 274 -6.37 -5.45 -14.61
CA ALA A 274 -7.00 -5.49 -15.94
C ALA A 274 -6.02 -5.77 -17.10
N GLY A 275 -5.04 -6.66 -16.88
CA GLY A 275 -4.06 -7.02 -17.89
C GLY A 275 -2.94 -6.00 -18.12
N LYS A 276 -2.78 -5.04 -17.21
CA LYS A 276 -1.80 -3.94 -17.33
C LYS A 276 -1.05 -3.73 -16.02
N VAL A 277 0.18 -3.24 -16.14
CA VAL A 277 0.95 -2.69 -15.03
C VAL A 277 0.61 -1.21 -14.89
N TRP A 278 0.10 -0.83 -13.73
CA TRP A 278 -0.23 0.55 -13.36
C TRP A 278 0.80 1.07 -12.38
N LEU A 279 1.22 2.33 -12.56
CA LEU A 279 2.19 3.01 -11.71
C LEU A 279 1.64 4.37 -11.30
N THR A 280 1.89 4.78 -10.07
CA THR A 280 1.39 6.05 -9.53
C THR A 280 2.51 6.83 -8.85
N SER A 281 2.40 8.15 -8.87
CA SER A 281 3.19 9.10 -8.07
C SER A 281 2.36 10.37 -7.88
N ASP A 282 2.89 11.35 -7.15
CA ASP A 282 2.22 12.65 -6.99
C ASP A 282 1.98 13.38 -8.34
N TYR A 283 2.66 12.99 -9.42
CA TYR A 283 2.46 13.59 -10.75
C TYR A 283 1.35 12.93 -11.56
N GLY A 284 0.80 11.78 -11.15
CA GLY A 284 -0.28 11.12 -11.89
C GLY A 284 -0.24 9.59 -11.86
N LEU A 285 -0.83 9.02 -12.92
CA LEU A 285 -1.02 7.58 -13.10
C LEU A 285 -0.53 7.19 -14.51
N TRP A 286 0.22 6.11 -14.62
CA TRP A 286 0.77 5.61 -15.86
C TRP A 286 0.51 4.12 -16.04
N ASN A 287 0.61 3.68 -17.29
CA ASN A 287 0.72 2.28 -17.68
C ASN A 287 2.11 2.03 -18.25
N VAL A 288 2.57 0.79 -18.16
CA VAL A 288 3.68 0.29 -18.99
C VAL A 288 3.09 -0.39 -20.23
N ILE A 289 3.33 0.18 -21.40
CA ILE A 289 2.85 -0.33 -22.70
C ILE A 289 4.05 -0.42 -23.64
N ASP A 290 4.27 -1.60 -24.22
CA ASP A 290 5.38 -1.88 -25.16
C ASP A 290 6.76 -1.43 -24.64
N GLY A 291 6.96 -1.54 -23.32
CA GLY A 291 8.19 -1.16 -22.64
C GLY A 291 8.38 0.34 -22.43
N GLN A 292 7.32 1.14 -22.59
CA GLN A 292 7.34 2.58 -22.35
C GLN A 292 6.34 2.97 -21.27
N LEU A 293 6.64 4.06 -20.58
CA LEU A 293 5.71 4.70 -19.66
C LEU A 293 4.72 5.54 -20.47
N VAL A 294 3.44 5.25 -20.34
CA VAL A 294 2.36 5.97 -21.02
C VAL A 294 1.42 6.51 -19.97
N GLU A 295 1.20 7.83 -19.94
CA GLU A 295 0.23 8.44 -19.04
C GLU A 295 -1.14 7.77 -19.24
N ALA A 296 -1.80 7.42 -18.14
CA ALA A 296 -3.09 6.75 -18.20
C ALA A 296 -4.13 7.66 -18.87
N ASP A 297 -4.84 7.12 -19.86
CA ASP A 297 -5.98 7.80 -20.45
C ASP A 297 -7.16 7.73 -19.46
N LEU A 298 -7.44 8.86 -18.82
CA LEU A 298 -8.47 9.00 -17.79
C LEU A 298 -9.69 9.71 -18.38
N PRO A 299 -10.91 9.27 -18.07
CA PRO A 299 -12.13 9.78 -18.72
C PRO A 299 -12.48 11.23 -18.34
N SER A 300 -11.90 11.77 -17.27
CA SER A 300 -12.04 13.18 -16.89
C SER A 300 -10.88 13.66 -16.02
N SER A 301 -10.71 14.98 -15.93
CA SER A 301 -9.78 15.64 -15.02
C SER A 301 -10.04 15.32 -13.55
N ASP A 302 -11.29 15.02 -13.21
CA ASP A 302 -11.72 14.70 -11.84
C ASP A 302 -11.10 13.40 -11.33
N ILE A 303 -10.93 12.42 -12.22
CA ILE A 303 -10.21 11.18 -11.88
C ILE A 303 -8.70 11.46 -11.75
N LYS A 304 -8.14 12.29 -12.63
CA LYS A 304 -6.69 12.58 -12.67
C LYS A 304 -6.15 13.13 -11.35
N VAL A 305 -6.93 13.94 -10.63
CA VAL A 305 -6.51 14.50 -9.35
C VAL A 305 -6.48 13.47 -8.20
N CYS A 306 -7.08 12.29 -8.38
CA CYS A 306 -7.15 11.26 -7.34
C CYS A 306 -5.87 10.42 -7.19
N ALA A 307 -4.85 10.63 -8.04
CA ALA A 307 -3.59 9.89 -8.02
C ALA A 307 -2.88 9.99 -6.65
N GLY A 308 -2.21 8.91 -6.28
CA GLY A 308 -1.64 8.72 -4.95
C GLY A 308 -1.28 7.25 -4.73
N ASN A 309 -2.07 6.55 -3.93
CA ASN A 309 -1.89 5.13 -3.58
C ASN A 309 -2.78 4.23 -4.44
N LEU A 310 -2.33 3.00 -4.67
CA LEU A 310 -3.10 1.98 -5.41
C LEU A 310 -3.32 0.72 -4.57
N SER A 311 -4.53 0.17 -4.66
CA SER A 311 -4.85 -1.13 -4.08
C SER A 311 -5.71 -1.96 -5.03
N VAL A 312 -5.38 -3.24 -5.17
CA VAL A 312 -6.09 -4.19 -6.04
C VAL A 312 -6.69 -5.32 -5.23
N GLY A 313 -7.92 -5.71 -5.57
CA GLY A 313 -8.62 -6.83 -4.96
C GLY A 313 -9.95 -7.09 -5.65
N ASP A 314 -10.37 -8.35 -5.72
CA ASP A 314 -11.70 -8.74 -6.23
C ASP A 314 -12.05 -8.11 -7.61
N GLY A 315 -11.03 -8.07 -8.48
CA GLY A 315 -11.13 -7.54 -9.84
C GLY A 315 -11.35 -6.02 -9.93
N VAL A 316 -11.11 -5.25 -8.87
CA VAL A 316 -11.12 -3.79 -8.91
C VAL A 316 -9.79 -3.21 -8.43
N MET A 317 -9.51 -1.98 -8.86
CA MET A 317 -8.37 -1.19 -8.42
C MET A 317 -8.85 0.13 -7.85
N LEU A 318 -8.57 0.36 -6.58
CA LEU A 318 -8.79 1.64 -5.91
C LEU A 318 -7.55 2.52 -6.11
N MET A 319 -7.80 3.78 -6.45
CA MET A 319 -6.81 4.84 -6.48
C MET A 319 -7.26 5.94 -5.52
N ALA A 320 -6.41 6.33 -4.58
CA ALA A 320 -6.74 7.39 -3.63
C ALA A 320 -5.51 8.19 -3.19
N GLY A 321 -5.67 9.51 -3.10
CA GLY A 321 -4.59 10.41 -2.74
C GLY A 321 -5.07 11.76 -2.25
N THR A 322 -4.17 12.74 -2.33
CA THR A 322 -4.35 14.06 -1.73
C THR A 322 -5.54 14.83 -2.27
N HIS A 323 -6.10 14.51 -3.44
CA HIS A 323 -7.24 15.28 -3.97
C HIS A 323 -8.48 14.47 -4.29
N GLY A 324 -8.52 13.17 -3.98
CA GLY A 324 -9.73 12.37 -4.18
C GLY A 324 -9.49 10.88 -4.17
N ALA A 325 -10.54 10.15 -4.51
CA ALA A 325 -10.49 8.71 -4.72
C ALA A 325 -11.39 8.29 -5.91
N ALA A 326 -10.96 7.26 -6.63
CA ALA A 326 -11.67 6.65 -7.74
C ALA A 326 -11.39 5.14 -7.80
N VAL A 327 -12.32 4.38 -8.37
CA VAL A 327 -12.17 2.93 -8.57
C VAL A 327 -12.24 2.57 -10.05
N HIS A 328 -11.34 1.70 -10.51
CA HIS A 328 -11.38 1.07 -11.83
C HIS A 328 -11.93 -0.34 -11.69
N ASP A 329 -13.07 -0.62 -12.32
CA ASP A 329 -13.80 -1.88 -12.14
C ASP A 329 -13.26 -3.07 -12.97
N GLY A 330 -12.20 -2.81 -13.74
CA GLY A 330 -11.63 -3.71 -14.75
C GLY A 330 -11.82 -3.20 -16.18
N SER A 331 -12.76 -2.28 -16.40
CA SER A 331 -13.05 -1.70 -17.71
C SER A 331 -13.23 -0.18 -17.68
N VAL A 332 -13.88 0.35 -16.64
CA VAL A 332 -14.20 1.77 -16.52
C VAL A 332 -13.84 2.34 -15.16
N TRP A 333 -13.55 3.64 -15.15
CA TRP A 333 -13.31 4.41 -13.93
C TRP A 333 -14.61 4.99 -13.37
N GLN A 334 -14.74 4.95 -12.05
CA GLN A 334 -15.82 5.55 -11.28
C GLN A 334 -15.21 6.44 -10.20
N LEU A 335 -15.58 7.71 -10.22
CA LEU A 335 -15.19 8.67 -9.20
C LEU A 335 -15.95 8.38 -7.90
N ILE A 336 -15.24 8.34 -6.76
CA ILE A 336 -15.85 8.33 -5.42
C ILE A 336 -16.02 9.77 -4.95
N PHE A 337 -14.96 10.57 -5.01
CA PHE A 337 -14.98 12.02 -4.78
C PHE A 337 -13.67 12.65 -5.26
N HIS A 338 -13.68 13.94 -5.57
CA HIS A 338 -12.50 14.79 -5.55
C HIS A 338 -12.79 16.10 -4.81
N ARG A 339 -11.77 16.67 -4.17
CA ARG A 339 -11.94 17.81 -3.26
C ARG A 339 -12.47 19.06 -3.95
N MET A 340 -12.07 19.26 -5.21
CA MET A 340 -12.48 20.43 -6.01
C MET A 340 -13.97 20.41 -6.38
N GLN A 341 -14.66 19.27 -6.27
CA GLN A 341 -16.10 19.18 -6.58
C GLN A 341 -16.98 19.87 -5.53
N PHE A 342 -16.40 20.21 -4.37
CA PHE A 342 -17.07 20.85 -3.22
C PHE A 342 -16.43 22.20 -2.85
N ALA A 343 -15.62 22.76 -3.74
CA ALA A 343 -14.84 23.99 -3.53
C ALA A 343 -15.68 25.26 -3.72
#